data_AF-A0A7Y1U8E5-F1
#
_entry.id   AF-A0A7Y1U8E5-F1
#
_cell.length_a   1.000
_cell.length_b   1.000
_cell.length_c   1.000
_cell.angle_alpha   90.00
_cell.angle_beta   90.00
_cell.angle_gamma   90.00
#
_symmetry.space_group_name_H-M   'P 1'
#
loop_
_entity.id
_entity.type
_entity.pdbx_description
1 polymer ?
#
loop_
_entity_poly.entity_id
_entity_poly.type
_entity_poly.pdbx_seq_one_letter_code
_entity_poly.pdbx_strand_id
1 'polypeptide(L)'
;MKTLTLFLSLFLVPYSIHAQFESGESVLISEDMPDDLYAAGGEVQVSAKVDGDLLATGGQVSVSDSIGQDLTIAGGSVQIFGAIGDDLRCAGGELNINSTVRDDAVIFGGDIHIGPDAVIAGDLIIFGGTIHV
;
A
#
# COMPACT_ATOMS: atom_id res chain seq x y z
N MET A 1 -2.13 -55.94 3.69
CA MET A 1 -3.30 -55.58 2.85
C MET A 1 -4.43 -55.23 3.81
N LYS A 2 -5.05 -54.06 3.86
CA LYS A 2 -5.04 -52.83 3.07
C LYS A 2 -5.60 -51.73 3.99
N THR A 3 -5.15 -50.50 3.75
CA THR A 3 -5.86 -49.23 4.02
C THR A 3 -6.25 -48.90 5.45
N LEU A 4 -5.27 -48.44 6.22
CA LEU A 4 -5.48 -47.66 7.45
C LEU A 4 -5.70 -46.19 7.07
N THR A 5 -6.96 -45.79 7.14
CA THR A 5 -7.52 -44.45 7.37
C THR A 5 -6.52 -43.28 7.40
N LEU A 6 -6.22 -42.72 6.23
CA LEU A 6 -5.56 -41.42 6.07
C LEU A 6 -6.66 -40.33 6.07
N PHE A 7 -7.07 -39.89 7.25
CA PHE A 7 -8.22 -39.01 7.45
C PHE A 7 -7.87 -37.95 8.51
N LEU A 8 -6.81 -37.14 8.33
CA LEU A 8 -6.62 -35.98 9.24
C LEU A 8 -5.73 -34.81 8.82
N SER A 9 -5.01 -34.80 7.70
CA SER A 9 -4.11 -33.63 7.48
C SER A 9 -3.95 -33.23 6.03
N LEU A 10 -5.03 -33.33 5.26
CA LEU A 10 -5.17 -32.44 4.13
C LEU A 10 -5.43 -31.05 4.73
N PHE A 11 -4.33 -30.38 5.09
CA PHE A 11 -4.20 -28.92 5.20
C PHE A 11 -4.48 -28.31 3.82
N LEU A 12 -5.65 -28.63 3.26
CA LEU A 12 -6.31 -27.90 2.20
C LEU A 12 -6.92 -26.67 2.89
N VAL A 13 -6.06 -25.85 3.49
CA VAL A 13 -6.40 -24.44 3.55
C VAL A 13 -6.56 -24.06 2.08
N PRO A 14 -7.77 -23.67 1.62
CA PRO A 14 -7.81 -22.98 0.35
C PRO A 14 -6.84 -21.82 0.51
N TYR A 15 -5.74 -21.85 -0.24
CA TYR A 15 -5.05 -20.62 -0.61
C TYR A 15 -6.10 -19.84 -1.38
N SER A 16 -6.92 -19.10 -0.65
CA SER A 16 -7.82 -18.14 -1.22
C SER A 16 -6.91 -17.03 -1.72
N ILE A 17 -6.38 -17.22 -2.93
CA ILE A 17 -5.81 -16.18 -3.77
C ILE A 17 -7.01 -15.31 -4.15
N HIS A 18 -7.31 -14.34 -3.30
CA HIS A 18 -8.39 -13.39 -3.51
C HIS A 18 -7.86 -12.05 -3.04
N ALA A 19 -8.01 -11.04 -3.90
CA ALA A 19 -7.92 -9.64 -3.52
C ALA A 19 -8.62 -9.41 -2.17
N GLN A 20 -7.89 -8.84 -1.22
CA GLN A 20 -8.37 -8.63 0.13
C GLN A 20 -8.99 -7.23 0.23
N PHE A 21 -10.20 -7.14 0.78
CA PHE A 21 -10.94 -5.89 0.90
C PHE A 21 -11.19 -5.57 2.37
N GLU A 22 -10.68 -4.44 2.83
CA GLU A 22 -10.83 -3.96 4.19
C GLU A 22 -11.50 -2.58 4.19
N SER A 23 -12.55 -2.41 4.99
CA SER A 23 -13.24 -1.12 5.05
C SER A 23 -13.89 -0.83 6.39
N GLY A 24 -13.97 0.45 6.74
CA GLY A 24 -14.56 0.91 8.00
C GLY A 24 -14.25 2.37 8.28
N GLU A 25 -14.58 2.85 9.48
CA GLU A 25 -14.15 4.19 9.91
C GLU A 25 -12.63 4.25 10.10
N SER A 26 -12.07 3.20 10.72
CA SER A 26 -10.63 3.03 10.93
C SER A 26 -10.24 1.62 10.50
N VAL A 27 -9.28 1.51 9.58
CA VAL A 27 -8.76 0.27 9.02
C VAL A 27 -7.30 0.15 9.40
N LEU A 28 -6.93 -0.91 10.11
CA LEU A 28 -5.56 -1.21 10.50
C LEU A 28 -5.13 -2.54 9.89
N ILE A 29 -4.06 -2.50 9.10
CA ILE A 29 -3.42 -3.66 8.49
C ILE A 29 -2.07 -3.88 9.16
N SER A 30 -2.02 -4.87 10.05
CA SER A 30 -0.83 -5.19 10.86
C SER A 30 -0.29 -6.60 10.61
N GLU A 31 -0.87 -7.34 9.67
CA GLU A 31 -0.42 -8.67 9.26
C GLU A 31 -0.05 -8.65 7.78
N ASP A 32 0.96 -9.44 7.41
CA ASP A 32 1.44 -9.53 6.03
C ASP A 32 0.32 -9.98 5.10
N MET A 33 0.13 -9.25 4.00
CA MET A 33 -0.85 -9.53 2.96
C MET A 33 -0.15 -10.23 1.80
N PRO A 34 -0.41 -11.53 1.56
CA PRO A 34 0.29 -12.32 0.54
C PRO A 34 -0.12 -11.99 -0.90
N ASP A 35 -1.05 -11.06 -1.10
CA ASP A 35 -1.67 -10.72 -2.39
C ASP A 35 -2.13 -9.25 -2.35
N ASP A 36 -2.87 -8.82 -3.37
CA ASP A 36 -3.41 -7.47 -3.49
C ASP A 36 -4.34 -7.08 -2.32
N LEU A 37 -4.25 -5.81 -1.90
CA LEU A 37 -5.04 -5.22 -0.84
C LEU A 37 -5.79 -3.96 -1.31
N TYR A 38 -7.07 -3.91 -0.97
CA TYR A 38 -7.97 -2.79 -1.23
C TYR A 38 -8.52 -2.29 0.11
N ALA A 39 -8.10 -1.11 0.54
CA ALA A 39 -8.45 -0.55 1.84
C ALA A 39 -9.17 0.80 1.70
N ALA A 40 -10.29 0.98 2.40
CA ALA A 40 -11.03 2.23 2.39
C ALA A 40 -11.58 2.60 3.77
N GLY A 41 -11.33 3.82 4.24
CA GLY A 41 -11.90 4.29 5.50
C GLY A 41 -11.71 5.77 5.80
N GLY A 42 -12.18 6.23 6.97
CA GLY A 42 -11.85 7.57 7.47
C GLY A 42 -10.34 7.68 7.77
N GLU A 43 -9.81 6.64 8.41
CA GLU A 43 -8.39 6.41 8.65
C GLU A 43 -7.98 5.03 8.13
N VAL A 44 -6.88 4.95 7.39
CA VAL A 44 -6.30 3.69 6.90
C VAL A 44 -4.82 3.65 7.24
N GLN A 45 -4.41 2.66 8.03
CA GLN A 45 -3.01 2.44 8.41
C GLN A 45 -2.55 1.07 7.93
N VAL A 46 -1.55 1.05 7.04
CA VAL A 46 -0.90 -0.16 6.55
C VAL A 46 0.51 -0.21 7.14
N SER A 47 0.68 -1.07 8.14
CA SER A 47 1.92 -1.23 8.90
C SER A 47 2.54 -2.63 8.76
N ALA A 48 2.14 -3.38 7.73
CA ALA A 48 2.66 -4.69 7.41
C ALA A 48 2.83 -4.81 5.89
N LYS A 49 3.64 -5.78 5.47
CA LYS A 49 3.99 -5.96 4.07
C LYS A 49 2.77 -6.33 3.23
N VAL A 50 2.67 -5.77 2.03
CA VAL A 50 1.74 -6.21 0.99
C VAL A 50 2.57 -6.79 -0.16
N ASP A 51 2.43 -8.08 -0.45
CA ASP A 51 3.21 -8.75 -1.50
C ASP A 51 2.75 -8.34 -2.92
N GLY A 52 1.48 -7.97 -3.07
CA GLY A 52 0.87 -7.53 -4.32
C GLY A 52 0.75 -6.01 -4.46
N ASP A 53 -0.34 -5.59 -5.10
CA ASP A 53 -0.72 -4.18 -5.26
C ASP A 53 -1.47 -3.66 -4.02
N LEU A 54 -1.32 -2.36 -3.72
CA LEU A 54 -2.12 -1.69 -2.71
C LEU A 54 -2.95 -0.55 -3.34
N LEU A 55 -4.26 -0.64 -3.18
CA LEU A 55 -5.18 0.47 -3.38
C LEU A 55 -5.74 0.93 -2.02
N ALA A 56 -5.37 2.14 -1.59
CA ALA A 56 -5.80 2.67 -0.29
C ALA A 56 -6.42 4.06 -0.42
N THR A 57 -7.60 4.27 0.17
CA THR A 57 -8.26 5.58 0.17
C THR A 57 -8.82 5.96 1.54
N GLY A 58 -8.74 7.24 1.89
CA GLY A 58 -9.38 7.72 3.11
C GLY A 58 -9.24 9.20 3.41
N GLY A 59 -9.70 9.62 4.59
CA GLY A 59 -9.42 10.96 5.09
C GLY A 59 -7.95 11.12 5.45
N GLN A 60 -7.42 10.13 6.15
CA GLN A 60 -6.01 9.97 6.50
C GLN A 60 -5.54 8.57 6.08
N VAL A 61 -4.44 8.48 5.34
CA VAL A 61 -3.87 7.20 4.90
C VAL A 61 -2.37 7.17 5.19
N SER A 62 -1.89 6.13 5.84
CA SER A 62 -0.45 5.94 6.11
C SER A 62 0.02 4.54 5.71
N VAL A 63 1.11 4.47 4.94
CA VAL A 63 1.78 3.21 4.54
C VAL A 63 3.21 3.24 5.07
N SER A 64 3.50 2.39 6.06
CA SER A 64 4.81 2.36 6.74
C SER A 64 5.66 1.13 6.45
N ASP A 65 5.13 0.15 5.71
CA ASP A 65 5.86 -1.06 5.30
C ASP A 65 5.75 -1.26 3.78
N SER A 66 6.53 -2.20 3.26
CA SER A 66 6.74 -2.43 1.84
C SER A 66 5.50 -2.90 1.08
N ILE A 67 5.34 -2.35 -0.12
CA ILE A 67 4.39 -2.79 -1.15
C ILE A 67 5.21 -3.46 -2.25
N GLY A 68 4.86 -4.70 -2.58
CA GLY A 68 5.63 -5.56 -3.47
C GLY A 68 5.58 -5.13 -4.94
N GLN A 69 4.49 -4.49 -5.34
CA GLN A 69 4.23 -4.00 -6.69
C GLN A 69 3.78 -2.53 -6.65
N ASP A 70 2.59 -2.21 -7.18
CA ASP A 70 2.08 -0.86 -7.35
C ASP A 70 1.40 -0.31 -6.08
N LEU A 71 1.59 0.99 -5.81
CA LEU A 71 0.83 1.73 -4.81
C LEU A 71 -0.06 2.78 -5.46
N THR A 72 -1.37 2.60 -5.37
CA THR A 72 -2.37 3.64 -5.68
C THR A 72 -3.01 4.13 -4.39
N ILE A 73 -2.80 5.39 -4.05
CA ILE A 73 -3.19 5.93 -2.74
C ILE A 73 -3.81 7.32 -2.86
N ALA A 74 -4.91 7.54 -2.14
CA ALA A 74 -5.58 8.83 -2.12
C ALA A 74 -6.10 9.23 -0.74
N GLY A 75 -5.97 10.50 -0.37
CA GLY A 75 -6.63 10.99 0.84
C GLY A 75 -6.51 12.48 1.12
N GLY A 76 -7.13 12.93 2.20
CA GLY A 76 -6.96 14.30 2.67
C GLY A 76 -5.52 14.55 3.12
N SER A 77 -4.99 13.63 3.93
CA SER A 77 -3.58 13.56 4.33
C SER A 77 -3.03 12.16 4.02
N VAL A 78 -1.88 12.08 3.36
CA VAL A 78 -1.23 10.82 2.97
C VAL A 78 0.22 10.80 3.43
N GLN A 79 0.63 9.71 4.06
CA GLN A 79 2.01 9.47 4.49
C GLN A 79 2.53 8.15 3.91
N ILE A 80 3.69 8.20 3.24
CA ILE A 80 4.30 7.03 2.58
C ILE A 80 5.75 6.92 3.01
N PHE A 81 6.05 5.88 3.80
CA PHE A 81 7.39 5.56 4.30
C PHE A 81 7.88 4.17 3.85
N GLY A 82 6.94 3.27 3.55
CA GLY A 82 7.26 1.94 3.03
C GLY A 82 7.74 1.97 1.58
N ALA A 83 8.71 1.12 1.22
CA ALA A 83 9.22 1.01 -0.14
C ALA A 83 8.17 0.43 -1.10
N ILE A 84 8.15 0.94 -2.33
CA ILE A 84 7.21 0.54 -3.39
C ILE A 84 7.99 -0.21 -4.47
N GLY A 85 7.53 -1.40 -4.77
CA GLY A 85 8.23 -2.35 -5.63
C GLY A 85 8.23 -1.99 -7.10
N ASP A 86 7.26 -1.19 -7.54
CA ASP A 86 7.08 -0.74 -8.91
C ASP A 86 6.61 0.74 -8.94
N ASP A 87 5.37 1.04 -9.37
CA ASP A 87 4.88 2.42 -9.56
C ASP A 87 4.18 3.03 -8.34
N LEU A 88 4.28 4.36 -8.20
CA LEU A 88 3.49 5.17 -7.27
C LEU A 88 2.47 6.07 -8.00
N ARG A 89 1.20 5.97 -7.61
CA ARG A 89 0.12 6.88 -8.02
C ARG A 89 -0.53 7.46 -6.77
N CYS A 90 -0.25 8.72 -6.46
CA CYS A 90 -0.63 9.36 -5.21
C CYS A 90 -1.43 10.64 -5.44
N ALA A 91 -2.53 10.82 -4.70
CA ALA A 91 -3.33 12.04 -4.72
C ALA A 91 -3.76 12.49 -3.32
N GLY A 92 -3.70 13.79 -3.03
CA GLY A 92 -4.23 14.28 -1.76
C GLY A 92 -4.14 15.77 -1.48
N GLY A 93 -4.60 16.18 -0.30
CA GLY A 93 -4.47 17.57 0.16
C GLY A 93 -3.06 17.85 0.66
N GLU A 94 -2.61 17.06 1.62
CA GLU A 94 -1.27 17.08 2.20
C GLU A 94 -0.59 15.73 1.98
N LEU A 95 0.60 15.73 1.38
CA LEU A 95 1.34 14.53 1.04
C LEU A 95 2.73 14.56 1.68
N ASN A 96 3.10 13.53 2.43
CA ASN A 96 4.45 13.33 2.94
C ASN A 96 5.00 11.99 2.43
N ILE A 97 6.01 12.06 1.56
CA ILE A 97 6.53 10.91 0.83
C ILE A 97 8.03 10.82 1.11
N ASN A 98 8.43 9.87 1.95
CA ASN A 98 9.82 9.56 2.25
C ASN A 98 10.05 8.06 2.02
N SER A 99 9.95 7.65 0.75
CA SER A 99 9.94 6.25 0.31
C SER A 99 10.79 6.05 -0.95
N THR A 100 11.27 4.83 -1.14
CA THR A 100 11.85 4.37 -2.40
C THR A 100 10.77 3.82 -3.31
N VAL A 101 10.58 4.43 -4.49
CA VAL A 101 9.80 3.96 -5.63
C VAL A 101 10.76 3.38 -6.67
N ARG A 102 10.56 2.11 -7.05
CA ARG A 102 11.49 1.40 -7.92
C ARG A 102 11.29 1.65 -9.41
N ASP A 103 10.16 2.23 -9.81
CA ASP A 103 9.94 2.72 -11.16
C ASP A 103 9.39 4.16 -11.14
N ASP A 104 8.21 4.41 -11.72
CA ASP A 104 7.68 5.76 -11.94
C ASP A 104 6.81 6.25 -10.78
N ALA A 105 6.73 7.58 -10.62
CA ALA A 105 5.86 8.22 -9.64
C ALA A 105 5.03 9.35 -10.26
N VAL A 106 3.71 9.28 -10.08
CA VAL A 106 2.76 10.34 -10.43
C VAL A 106 2.05 10.84 -9.17
N ILE A 107 2.24 12.12 -8.84
CA ILE A 107 1.81 12.71 -7.57
C ILE A 107 0.99 13.97 -7.82
N PHE A 108 -0.21 14.03 -7.23
CA PHE A 108 -1.10 15.20 -7.28
C PHE A 108 -1.44 15.68 -5.86
N GLY A 109 -0.98 16.87 -5.46
CA GLY A 109 -1.10 17.34 -4.08
C GLY A 109 -1.44 18.82 -3.93
N GLY A 110 -2.05 19.22 -2.82
CA GLY A 110 -2.13 20.64 -2.44
C GLY A 110 -0.78 21.13 -1.91
N ASP A 111 -0.31 20.46 -0.86
CA ASP A 111 1.00 20.61 -0.25
C ASP A 111 1.73 19.27 -0.29
N ILE A 112 2.93 19.25 -0.85
CA ILE A 112 3.70 18.03 -1.09
C ILE A 112 5.07 18.17 -0.45
N HIS A 113 5.42 17.24 0.42
CA HIS A 113 6.74 17.07 0.99
C HIS A 113 7.34 15.76 0.49
N ILE A 114 8.40 15.88 -0.29
CA ILE A 114 9.28 14.76 -0.64
C ILE A 114 10.44 14.78 0.36
N GLY A 115 10.55 13.73 1.15
CA GLY A 115 11.56 13.63 2.20
C GLY A 115 12.97 13.41 1.65
N PRO A 116 14.00 13.66 2.47
CA PRO A 116 15.41 13.59 2.06
C PRO A 116 15.89 12.18 1.71
N ASP A 117 15.17 11.14 2.15
CA ASP A 117 15.50 9.74 1.88
C ASP A 117 14.63 9.17 0.74
N ALA A 118 13.75 9.97 0.14
CA ALA A 118 12.93 9.55 -0.99
C ALA A 118 13.80 9.30 -2.23
N VAL A 119 13.52 8.19 -2.92
CA VAL A 119 14.19 7.83 -4.18
C VAL A 119 13.12 7.41 -5.17
N ILE A 120 13.06 8.07 -6.32
CA ILE A 120 12.27 7.62 -7.48
C ILE A 120 13.28 7.18 -8.53
N ALA A 121 13.29 5.90 -8.88
CA ALA A 121 14.26 5.34 -9.80
C ALA A 121 13.94 5.67 -11.27
N GLY A 122 12.66 5.77 -11.62
CA GLY A 122 12.15 6.17 -12.92
C GLY A 122 11.80 7.66 -12.99
N ASP A 123 10.76 7.96 -13.75
CA ASP A 123 10.26 9.31 -13.98
C ASP A 123 9.37 9.79 -12.81
N LEU A 124 9.58 11.05 -12.42
CA LEU A 124 8.73 11.74 -11.45
C LEU A 124 7.88 12.80 -12.15
N ILE A 125 6.56 12.64 -12.07
CA ILE A 125 5.58 13.64 -12.49
C ILE A 125 4.84 14.13 -11.25
N ILE A 126 5.05 15.41 -10.91
CA ILE A 126 4.45 16.02 -9.73
C ILE A 126 3.66 17.27 -10.10
N PHE A 127 2.43 17.36 -9.61
CA PHE A 127 1.58 18.52 -9.71
C PHE A 127 1.12 18.93 -8.32
N GLY A 128 1.46 20.13 -7.89
CA GLY A 128 0.90 20.65 -6.65
C GLY A 128 0.90 22.15 -6.49
N GLY A 129 0.21 22.61 -5.46
CA GLY A 129 0.16 24.02 -5.10
C GLY A 129 1.49 24.47 -4.49
N THR A 130 1.95 23.74 -3.48
CA THR A 130 3.28 23.90 -2.86
C THR A 130 4.02 22.58 -2.90
N ILE A 131 5.31 22.62 -3.23
CA ILE A 131 6.17 21.45 -3.33
C ILE A 131 7.48 21.73 -2.58
N HIS A 132 7.79 20.86 -1.63
CA HIS A 132 9.03 20.81 -0.85
C HIS A 132 9.79 19.53 -1.20
N VAL A 133 11.05 19.69 -1.59
CA VAL A 133 12.01 18.63 -1.99
C VAL A 133 13.35 18.92 -1.36
#